data_AF-A0A8S2AK05-F1
#
_entry.id   AF-A0A8S2AK05-F1
#
_cell.length_a   1.000
_cell.length_b   1.000
_cell.length_c   1.000
_cell.angle_alpha   90.00
_cell.angle_beta   90.00
_cell.angle_gamma   90.00
#
_symmetry.space_group_name_H-M   'P 1'
#
loop_
_entity.id
_entity.type
_entity.pdbx_description
1 polymer ?
#
loop_
_entity_poly.entity_id
_entity_poly.type
_entity_poly.pdbx_seq_one_letter_code
_entity_poly.pdbx_strand_id
1 'polypeptide(L)'
;MEKRFKIWTYREGEAPLFHKGPLNNIYAIEGQFMDEIENGNSRFKAASPEEATVFYIPVGIVNIIRFVYRPYTSYARDRLQNIVKDYISLISNRYPYWNRSRGADHFFLSCHDWAPDVSAVDPELYRHFIRALCNANSSEGFTPMRDVSLPEINIPHSQLGFVHTGEPPQNRKLLAFFAGGSHGEVRKILFEQWKEKDKDVLVYEYLPKTMNYTKMMDKAKFCLCPSGWEVASPRIVESLYSGCVPVIIADAYVLPFSDVLNWKTFSVHIPISKMPDIKKILEAISEEEYLEMQRRVLEVRKHFVINRPSKPYDMLHMIMHSIWLRRLNVRIPLSHAYTVFNDDDDKDSVLLFPELLFSPLSKSLVIKTSDSCDVVSVGEYKVKASLSSTLQNIFDKYGDITSNSKLHSLSTRIYHLETLAEVVIELQSTPLRRLSETRAIEILAIVNDIETAKIRVGWLRSVLEEVLEATKYFDRREMVVLEKKACEHSLLLAKQEMEVSLKKLAEKEKEMNEFRERMMETTGKLGSLEMKRTCLDKRLVFLRSKVEKFQDQSVFNDIL
;
A
#
# COMPACT_ATOMS: atom_id res chain seq x y z
N MET A 1 -5.10 -5.75 -25.92
CA MET A 1 -5.50 -4.69 -24.99
C MET A 1 -5.79 -3.38 -25.74
N GLU A 2 -4.82 -2.75 -26.42
CA GLU A 2 -5.00 -1.42 -27.07
C GLU A 2 -6.22 -1.23 -27.98
N LYS A 3 -6.66 -2.26 -28.71
CA LYS A 3 -7.84 -2.17 -29.60
C LYS A 3 -9.19 -2.28 -28.89
N ARG A 4 -9.22 -2.90 -27.70
CA ARG A 4 -10.46 -3.30 -27.00
C ARG A 4 -10.65 -2.61 -25.66
N PHE A 5 -9.56 -2.20 -25.02
CA PHE A 5 -9.63 -1.60 -23.69
C PHE A 5 -10.10 -0.16 -23.78
N LYS A 6 -11.23 0.10 -23.16
CA LYS A 6 -11.93 1.38 -23.16
C LYS A 6 -12.36 1.74 -21.75
N ILE A 7 -12.05 2.96 -21.34
CA ILE A 7 -12.26 3.53 -20.02
C ILE A 7 -13.29 4.64 -20.15
N TRP A 8 -14.42 4.49 -19.45
CA TRP A 8 -15.37 5.58 -19.28
C TRP A 8 -15.13 6.27 -17.95
N THR A 9 -14.86 7.57 -17.99
CA THR A 9 -14.77 8.40 -16.79
C THR A 9 -16.15 8.95 -16.45
N TYR A 10 -16.64 8.68 -15.23
CA TYR A 10 -17.84 9.34 -14.70
C TYR A 10 -17.66 10.85 -14.69
N ARG A 11 -18.73 11.61 -14.94
CA ARG A 11 -18.67 13.08 -15.06
C ARG A 11 -19.13 13.81 -13.81
N GLU A 12 -19.64 13.04 -12.84
CA GLU A 12 -20.05 13.52 -11.53
C GLU A 12 -18.85 14.04 -10.75
N GLY A 13 -19.12 14.96 -9.81
CA GLY A 13 -18.11 15.55 -8.95
C GLY A 13 -17.49 16.82 -9.53
N GLU A 14 -17.13 17.75 -8.65
CA GLU A 14 -16.54 19.03 -9.04
C GLU A 14 -15.06 19.12 -8.69
N ALA A 15 -14.32 19.84 -9.53
CA ALA A 15 -12.96 20.24 -9.22
C ALA A 15 -12.93 21.17 -7.99
N PRO A 16 -11.89 21.11 -7.14
CA PRO A 16 -10.67 20.34 -7.31
C PRO A 16 -10.71 18.92 -6.73
N LEU A 17 -11.80 18.52 -6.07
CA LEU A 17 -11.90 17.22 -5.37
C LEU A 17 -11.97 16.05 -6.35
N PHE A 18 -12.61 16.26 -7.49
CA PHE A 18 -12.72 15.30 -8.58
C PHE A 18 -12.13 15.89 -9.86
N HIS A 19 -11.78 15.04 -10.82
CA HIS A 19 -11.29 15.43 -12.16
C HIS A 19 -10.01 16.25 -12.21
N LYS A 20 -9.36 16.48 -11.06
CA LYS A 20 -8.07 17.16 -10.96
C LYS A 20 -7.23 16.50 -9.89
N GLY A 21 -5.95 16.36 -10.18
CA GLY A 21 -4.93 15.91 -9.25
C GLY A 21 -3.62 16.68 -9.46
N PRO A 22 -2.64 16.52 -8.57
CA PRO A 22 -1.30 17.06 -8.79
C PRO A 22 -0.68 16.42 -10.04
N LEU A 23 0.00 17.22 -10.86
CA LEU A 23 0.77 16.74 -12.03
C LEU A 23 2.25 16.55 -11.74
N ASN A 24 2.73 16.99 -10.58
CA ASN A 24 4.13 16.95 -10.21
C ASN A 24 4.27 16.33 -8.82
N ASN A 25 5.50 16.06 -8.41
CA ASN A 25 5.87 15.51 -7.10
C ASN A 25 5.54 14.01 -7.00
N ILE A 26 5.69 13.43 -5.80
CA ILE A 26 5.50 11.99 -5.55
C ILE A 26 4.06 11.48 -5.74
N TYR A 27 3.07 12.36 -5.59
CA TYR A 27 1.65 12.01 -5.77
C TYR A 27 1.13 12.28 -7.19
N ALA A 28 2.01 12.60 -8.14
CA ALA A 28 1.62 13.07 -9.47
C ALA A 28 0.82 12.07 -10.30
N ILE A 29 0.96 10.77 -10.03
CA ILE A 29 0.38 9.71 -10.86
C ILE A 29 -1.14 9.86 -11.00
N GLU A 30 -1.83 10.27 -9.94
CA GLU A 30 -3.28 10.52 -9.93
C GLU A 30 -3.65 11.58 -10.96
N GLY A 31 -3.02 12.76 -10.90
CA GLY A 31 -3.28 13.83 -11.87
C GLY A 31 -2.81 13.49 -13.28
N GLN A 32 -1.66 12.82 -13.43
CA GLN A 32 -1.14 12.40 -14.73
C GLN A 32 -2.07 11.39 -15.42
N PHE A 33 -2.68 10.47 -14.67
CA PHE A 33 -3.65 9.52 -15.20
C PHE A 33 -4.95 10.23 -15.60
N MET A 34 -5.51 11.08 -14.73
CA MET A 34 -6.70 11.89 -15.02
C MET A 34 -6.51 12.71 -16.29
N ASP A 35 -5.39 13.44 -16.39
CA ASP A 35 -5.08 14.25 -17.56
C ASP A 35 -5.01 13.41 -18.85
N GLU A 36 -4.46 12.18 -18.81
CA GLU A 36 -4.41 11.33 -20.01
C GLU A 36 -5.78 10.94 -20.51
N ILE A 37 -6.63 10.45 -19.62
CA ILE A 37 -7.91 9.88 -20.00
C ILE A 37 -8.92 10.99 -20.32
N GLU A 38 -8.83 12.14 -19.66
CA GLU A 38 -9.83 13.21 -19.78
C GLU A 38 -9.51 14.23 -20.88
N ASN A 39 -8.23 14.47 -21.23
CA ASN A 39 -7.82 15.49 -22.22
C ASN A 39 -8.37 15.29 -23.64
N GLY A 40 -9.02 14.15 -23.92
CA GLY A 40 -9.73 13.87 -25.16
C GLY A 40 -8.93 13.18 -26.25
N ASN A 41 -7.61 13.05 -26.08
CA ASN A 41 -6.72 12.47 -27.10
C ASN A 41 -6.30 11.01 -26.81
N SER A 42 -6.61 10.50 -25.62
CA SER A 42 -6.28 9.11 -25.28
C SER A 42 -7.10 8.11 -26.08
N ARG A 43 -6.40 7.14 -26.70
CA ARG A 43 -7.01 6.00 -27.42
C ARG A 43 -7.84 5.09 -26.50
N PHE A 44 -7.57 5.12 -25.21
CA PHE A 44 -8.25 4.31 -24.20
C PHE A 44 -9.52 4.97 -23.68
N LYS A 45 -9.77 6.24 -24.01
CA LYS A 45 -11.03 6.90 -23.68
C LYS A 45 -12.19 6.23 -24.43
N ALA A 46 -13.24 5.88 -23.70
CA ALA A 46 -14.51 5.43 -24.28
C ALA A 46 -15.31 6.63 -24.80
N ALA A 47 -15.90 6.53 -25.99
CA ALA A 47 -16.76 7.59 -26.53
C ALA A 47 -18.12 7.63 -25.84
N SER A 48 -18.61 6.47 -25.38
CA SER A 48 -19.83 6.31 -24.60
C SER A 48 -19.66 5.25 -23.51
N PRO A 49 -20.51 5.24 -22.46
CA PRO A 49 -20.43 4.21 -21.41
C PRO A 49 -20.63 2.78 -21.93
N GLU A 50 -21.32 2.60 -23.05
CA GLU A 50 -21.63 1.30 -23.64
C GLU A 50 -20.40 0.67 -24.32
N GLU A 51 -19.47 1.49 -24.82
CA GLU A 51 -18.17 1.04 -25.33
C GLU A 51 -17.21 0.64 -24.19
N ALA A 52 -17.49 1.08 -22.97
CA ALA A 52 -16.58 0.98 -21.85
C ALA A 52 -16.42 -0.45 -21.36
N THR A 53 -15.17 -0.87 -21.22
CA THR A 53 -14.80 -2.14 -20.60
C THR A 53 -14.53 -2.02 -19.10
N VAL A 54 -14.18 -0.81 -18.66
CA VAL A 54 -14.00 -0.41 -17.25
C VAL A 54 -14.49 1.02 -17.06
N PHE A 55 -14.86 1.36 -15.82
CA PHE A 55 -15.29 2.68 -15.42
C PHE A 55 -14.33 3.29 -14.41
N TYR A 56 -13.90 4.52 -14.69
CA TYR A 56 -13.01 5.27 -13.82
C TYR A 56 -13.82 6.21 -12.92
N ILE A 57 -13.53 6.16 -11.62
CA ILE A 57 -14.01 7.12 -10.61
C ILE A 57 -12.88 8.15 -10.39
N PRO A 58 -13.02 9.39 -10.90
CA PRO A 58 -11.97 10.40 -10.94
C PRO A 58 -11.84 11.14 -9.60
N VAL A 59 -11.65 10.39 -8.51
CA VAL A 59 -11.46 10.95 -7.17
C VAL A 59 -10.02 11.43 -6.98
N GLY A 60 -9.85 12.69 -6.60
CA GLY A 60 -8.55 13.28 -6.28
C GLY A 60 -8.24 13.17 -4.79
N ILE A 61 -7.68 12.05 -4.33
CA ILE A 61 -7.44 11.80 -2.89
C ILE A 61 -6.54 12.89 -2.30
N VAL A 62 -5.49 13.28 -3.05
CA VAL A 62 -4.57 14.35 -2.64
C VAL A 62 -5.31 15.68 -2.45
N ASN A 63 -6.24 15.98 -3.35
CA ASN A 63 -7.01 17.22 -3.30
C ASN A 63 -8.07 17.18 -2.20
N ILE A 64 -8.72 16.05 -1.95
CA ILE A 64 -9.61 15.91 -0.78
C ILE A 64 -8.84 16.23 0.51
N ILE A 65 -7.65 15.64 0.68
CA ILE A 65 -6.81 15.91 1.86
C ILE A 65 -6.35 17.37 1.90
N ARG A 66 -6.05 17.97 0.76
CA ARG A 66 -5.63 19.37 0.70
C ARG A 66 -6.76 20.36 1.02
N PHE A 67 -7.97 20.12 0.54
CA PHE A 67 -9.06 21.10 0.57
C PHE A 67 -10.12 20.84 1.64
N VAL A 68 -10.35 19.59 2.05
CA VAL A 68 -11.37 19.23 3.06
C VAL A 68 -10.79 19.11 4.46
N TYR A 69 -9.53 18.69 4.56
CA TYR A 69 -8.86 18.47 5.84
C TYR A 69 -8.07 19.68 6.32
N ARG A 70 -8.07 20.81 5.60
CA ARG A 70 -7.37 22.03 6.05
C ARG A 70 -8.33 23.06 6.66
N PRO A 71 -7.99 23.64 7.83
CA PRO A 71 -6.87 23.27 8.71
C PRO A 71 -7.08 21.87 9.33
N TYR A 72 -5.98 21.14 9.58
CA TYR A 72 -6.02 19.78 10.11
C TYR A 72 -6.53 19.78 11.55
N THR A 73 -7.83 19.51 11.72
CA THR A 73 -8.46 19.35 13.04
C THR A 73 -8.54 17.89 13.48
N SER A 74 -8.51 16.95 12.54
CA SER A 74 -8.53 15.51 12.77
C SER A 74 -7.82 14.78 11.64
N TYR A 75 -7.24 13.63 11.96
CA TYR A 75 -6.71 12.67 10.99
C TYR A 75 -7.69 11.50 10.77
N ALA A 76 -8.89 11.53 11.33
CA ALA A 76 -9.90 10.51 11.04
C ALA A 76 -10.22 10.48 9.53
N ARG A 77 -10.40 9.29 8.98
CA ARG A 77 -10.63 9.09 7.54
C ARG A 77 -12.10 9.22 7.13
N ASP A 78 -12.97 9.53 8.09
CA ASP A 78 -14.42 9.63 7.94
C ASP A 78 -14.83 10.56 6.79
N ARG A 79 -14.26 11.77 6.71
CA ARG A 79 -14.60 12.71 5.63
C ARG A 79 -14.19 12.18 4.27
N LEU A 80 -12.96 11.65 4.15
CA LEU A 80 -12.47 11.04 2.91
C LEU A 80 -13.37 9.87 2.49
N GLN A 81 -13.64 8.95 3.41
CA GLN A 81 -14.46 7.75 3.20
C GLN A 81 -15.88 8.11 2.77
N ASN A 82 -16.52 9.08 3.45
CA ASN A 82 -17.88 9.52 3.13
C ASN A 82 -17.94 10.19 1.74
N ILE A 83 -16.98 11.04 1.38
CA ILE A 83 -16.94 11.68 0.06
C ILE A 83 -16.93 10.64 -1.07
N VAL A 84 -16.09 9.59 -0.95
CA VAL A 84 -16.02 8.56 -1.98
C VAL A 84 -17.26 7.66 -1.96
N LYS A 85 -17.77 7.31 -0.77
CA LYS A 85 -18.99 6.52 -0.62
C LYS A 85 -20.21 7.24 -1.21
N ASP A 86 -20.34 8.54 -0.99
CA ASP A 86 -21.42 9.37 -1.52
C ASP A 86 -21.32 9.47 -3.05
N TYR A 87 -20.10 9.60 -3.59
CA TYR A 87 -19.87 9.55 -5.03
C TYR A 87 -20.32 8.23 -5.64
N ILE A 88 -19.92 7.10 -5.04
CA ILE A 88 -20.31 5.76 -5.49
C ILE A 88 -21.83 5.60 -5.42
N SER A 89 -22.46 6.05 -4.33
CA SER A 89 -23.92 6.01 -4.15
C SER A 89 -24.64 6.84 -5.21
N LEU A 90 -24.11 8.01 -5.57
CA LEU A 90 -24.64 8.86 -6.64
C LEU A 90 -24.61 8.14 -7.99
N ILE A 91 -23.45 7.60 -8.38
CA ILE A 91 -23.31 6.93 -9.69
C ILE A 91 -24.08 5.60 -9.74
N SER A 92 -24.21 4.88 -8.63
CA SER A 92 -24.96 3.60 -8.58
C SER A 92 -26.47 3.80 -8.64
N ASN A 93 -26.97 4.93 -8.15
CA ASN A 93 -28.38 5.31 -8.27
C ASN A 93 -28.72 5.88 -9.64
N ARG A 94 -27.76 6.58 -10.27
CA ARG A 94 -27.97 7.26 -11.56
C ARG A 94 -27.76 6.35 -12.76
N TYR A 95 -26.85 5.39 -12.68
CA TYR A 95 -26.43 4.56 -13.81
C TYR A 95 -26.50 3.06 -13.49
N PRO A 96 -26.82 2.20 -14.48
CA PRO A 96 -26.90 0.76 -14.26
C PRO A 96 -25.53 0.10 -14.06
N TYR A 97 -24.45 0.80 -14.42
CA TYR A 97 -23.12 0.22 -14.58
C TYR A 97 -22.48 -0.28 -13.29
N TRP A 98 -22.61 0.45 -12.18
CA TRP A 98 -22.11 -0.03 -10.90
C TRP A 98 -22.81 -1.34 -10.48
N ASN A 99 -24.14 -1.35 -10.58
CA ASN A 99 -24.97 -2.46 -10.10
C ASN A 99 -24.79 -3.73 -10.95
N ARG A 100 -24.46 -3.61 -12.24
CA ARG A 100 -24.27 -4.76 -13.14
C ARG A 100 -23.11 -5.67 -12.72
N SER A 101 -22.07 -5.09 -12.12
CA SER A 101 -20.83 -5.76 -11.77
C SER A 101 -20.54 -5.72 -10.27
N ARG A 102 -21.38 -5.02 -9.49
CA ARG A 102 -21.12 -4.66 -8.09
C ARG A 102 -19.75 -4.01 -7.92
N GLY A 103 -19.41 -3.10 -8.84
CA GLY A 103 -18.14 -2.37 -8.86
C GLY A 103 -16.94 -3.14 -9.44
N ALA A 104 -17.12 -4.37 -9.93
CA ALA A 104 -15.99 -5.21 -10.39
C ALA A 104 -15.27 -4.70 -11.66
N ASP A 105 -15.92 -3.85 -12.45
CA ASP A 105 -15.33 -3.14 -13.59
C ASP A 105 -15.07 -1.65 -13.28
N HIS A 106 -15.16 -1.25 -12.01
CA HIS A 106 -14.91 0.11 -11.55
C HIS A 106 -13.57 0.20 -10.84
N PHE A 107 -12.88 1.32 -11.05
CA PHE A 107 -11.63 1.58 -10.36
C PHE A 107 -11.43 3.05 -9.97
N PHE A 108 -10.63 3.27 -8.94
CA PHE A 108 -9.95 4.54 -8.72
C PHE A 108 -8.44 4.29 -8.67
N LEU A 109 -7.67 5.36 -8.84
CA LEU A 109 -6.23 5.32 -8.77
C LEU A 109 -5.73 6.42 -7.83
N SER A 110 -4.81 6.09 -6.92
CA SER A 110 -4.11 7.11 -6.13
C SER A 110 -2.78 6.61 -5.58
N CYS A 111 -1.85 7.54 -5.39
CA CYS A 111 -0.57 7.28 -4.75
C CYS A 111 -0.43 7.94 -3.39
N HIS A 112 -1.50 8.53 -2.85
CA HIS A 112 -1.46 9.06 -1.50
C HIS A 112 -1.66 7.95 -0.47
N ASP A 113 -0.98 8.09 0.67
CA ASP A 113 -0.97 7.12 1.76
C ASP A 113 -2.32 6.78 2.39
N TRP A 114 -3.34 7.61 2.18
CA TRP A 114 -4.68 7.41 2.77
C TRP A 114 -5.63 6.73 1.78
N ALA A 115 -5.17 6.48 0.55
CA ALA A 115 -5.97 5.84 -0.47
C ALA A 115 -6.44 4.42 -0.09
N PRO A 116 -5.63 3.57 0.59
CA PRO A 116 -6.13 2.27 1.07
C PRO A 116 -7.34 2.39 2.02
N ASP A 117 -7.35 3.44 2.86
CA ASP A 117 -8.37 3.67 3.89
C ASP A 117 -9.76 3.98 3.32
N VAL A 118 -9.83 4.45 2.07
CA VAL A 118 -11.10 4.79 1.37
C VAL A 118 -12.08 3.62 1.42
N SER A 119 -11.57 2.41 1.21
CA SER A 119 -12.37 1.18 1.16
C SER A 119 -12.63 0.53 2.52
N ALA A 120 -11.97 0.98 3.59
CA ALA A 120 -12.03 0.33 4.90
C ALA A 120 -13.39 0.48 5.60
N VAL A 121 -14.16 1.52 5.26
CA VAL A 121 -15.45 1.84 5.91
C VAL A 121 -16.58 0.89 5.53
N ASP A 122 -16.51 0.24 4.35
CA ASP A 122 -17.60 -0.55 3.80
C ASP A 122 -17.07 -1.72 2.96
N PRO A 123 -16.57 -2.80 3.59
CA PRO A 123 -15.92 -3.90 2.89
C PRO A 123 -16.79 -4.57 1.81
N GLU A 124 -18.11 -4.60 1.98
CA GLU A 124 -19.03 -5.17 0.99
C GLU A 124 -19.18 -4.27 -0.24
N LEU A 125 -19.29 -2.95 -0.07
CA LEU A 125 -19.35 -2.01 -1.19
C LEU A 125 -18.10 -2.09 -2.07
N TYR A 126 -16.92 -2.23 -1.45
CA TYR A 126 -15.62 -2.25 -2.14
C TYR A 126 -15.12 -3.67 -2.44
N ARG A 127 -15.93 -4.71 -2.20
CA ARG A 127 -15.50 -6.11 -2.28
C ARG A 127 -14.85 -6.45 -3.62
N HIS A 128 -15.47 -6.01 -4.72
CA HIS A 128 -15.01 -6.28 -6.08
C HIS A 128 -14.33 -5.07 -6.75
N PHE A 129 -14.38 -3.90 -6.11
CA PHE A 129 -13.88 -2.65 -6.65
C PHE A 129 -12.36 -2.67 -6.81
N ILE A 130 -11.87 -2.31 -8.00
CA ILE A 130 -10.45 -2.32 -8.33
C ILE A 130 -9.79 -1.08 -7.73
N ARG A 131 -8.85 -1.26 -6.80
CA ARG A 131 -8.05 -0.16 -6.26
C ARG A 131 -6.69 -0.17 -6.92
N ALA A 132 -6.32 0.91 -7.59
CA ALA A 132 -4.95 1.10 -8.08
C ALA A 132 -4.19 1.99 -7.10
N LEU A 133 -3.21 1.43 -6.39
CA LEU A 133 -2.58 2.05 -5.22
C LEU A 133 -1.05 2.00 -5.31
N CYS A 134 -0.38 3.09 -4.91
CA CYS A 134 1.06 3.02 -4.66
C CYS A 134 1.35 2.17 -3.40
N ASN A 135 0.60 2.39 -2.30
CA ASN A 135 0.68 1.56 -1.10
C ASN A 135 0.07 0.17 -1.33
N ALA A 136 0.86 -0.73 -1.91
CA ALA A 136 0.47 -2.08 -2.30
C ALA A 136 0.96 -3.14 -1.30
N ASN A 137 0.57 -2.98 -0.03
CA ASN A 137 0.95 -3.90 1.04
C ASN A 137 -0.07 -5.01 1.27
N SER A 138 0.28 -6.26 0.97
CA SER A 138 -0.65 -7.39 1.10
C SER A 138 -1.00 -7.76 2.53
N SER A 139 -0.21 -7.34 3.53
CA SER A 139 -0.56 -7.54 4.95
C SER A 139 -1.60 -6.54 5.46
N GLU A 140 -1.86 -5.47 4.70
CA GLU A 140 -2.75 -4.35 5.03
C GLU A 140 -3.98 -4.28 4.10
N GLY A 141 -4.37 -5.44 3.55
CA GLY A 141 -5.60 -5.59 2.78
C GLY A 141 -5.47 -5.32 1.28
N PHE A 142 -4.26 -5.06 0.75
CA PHE A 142 -4.02 -5.07 -0.70
C PHE A 142 -4.14 -6.50 -1.24
N THR A 143 -4.98 -6.70 -2.25
CA THR A 143 -5.24 -8.02 -2.84
C THR A 143 -4.79 -8.05 -4.30
N PRO A 144 -3.66 -8.66 -4.66
CA PRO A 144 -3.11 -8.60 -6.03
C PRO A 144 -4.05 -9.10 -7.13
N MET A 145 -4.99 -9.99 -6.79
CA MET A 145 -6.01 -10.51 -7.71
C MET A 145 -7.07 -9.47 -8.11
N ARG A 146 -7.31 -8.47 -7.24
CA ARG A 146 -8.32 -7.40 -7.41
C ARG A 146 -7.71 -6.02 -7.63
N ASP A 147 -6.63 -5.72 -6.90
CA ASP A 147 -5.99 -4.42 -6.83
C ASP A 147 -4.76 -4.33 -7.76
N VAL A 148 -4.37 -3.11 -8.12
CA VAL A 148 -3.24 -2.80 -9.00
C VAL A 148 -2.16 -2.06 -8.21
N SER A 149 -0.93 -2.57 -8.26
CA SER A 149 0.22 -1.91 -7.63
C SER A 149 0.80 -0.87 -8.58
N LEU A 150 0.96 0.36 -8.08
CA LEU A 150 1.45 1.50 -8.85
C LEU A 150 2.87 1.87 -8.46
N PRO A 151 3.69 2.29 -9.43
CA PRO A 151 4.97 2.90 -9.11
C PRO A 151 4.75 4.32 -8.58
N GLU A 152 5.40 4.63 -7.47
CA GLU A 152 5.55 6.01 -7.03
C GLU A 152 6.71 6.65 -7.79
N ILE A 153 6.53 7.88 -8.28
CA ILE A 153 7.56 8.61 -9.03
C ILE A 153 7.54 10.07 -8.60
N ASN A 154 8.73 10.64 -8.42
CA ASN A 154 8.87 12.07 -8.17
C ASN A 154 9.00 12.82 -9.50
N ILE A 155 7.93 13.49 -9.95
CA ILE A 155 7.93 14.25 -11.20
C ILE A 155 8.32 15.72 -10.94
N PRO A 156 9.38 16.25 -11.57
CA PRO A 156 9.74 17.66 -11.45
C PRO A 156 8.78 18.56 -12.22
N HIS A 157 8.58 19.80 -11.75
CA HIS A 157 7.72 20.79 -12.39
C HIS A 157 8.10 21.16 -13.83
N SER A 158 9.36 20.96 -14.21
CA SER A 158 9.92 21.47 -15.46
C SER A 158 9.87 20.50 -16.63
N GLN A 159 9.76 19.18 -16.41
CA GLN A 159 9.91 18.21 -17.49
C GLN A 159 9.24 16.86 -17.21
N LEU A 160 8.39 16.42 -18.14
CA LEU A 160 7.85 15.06 -18.22
C LEU A 160 8.77 14.17 -19.06
N GLY A 161 8.90 12.90 -18.66
CA GLY A 161 9.62 11.88 -19.42
C GLY A 161 11.15 12.05 -19.44
N PHE A 162 11.72 12.97 -18.67
CA PHE A 162 13.17 13.06 -18.53
C PHE A 162 13.69 11.82 -17.79
N VAL A 163 14.62 11.11 -18.43
CA VAL A 163 15.28 9.96 -17.84
C VAL A 163 16.76 10.29 -17.74
N HIS A 164 17.22 10.43 -16.50
CA HIS A 164 18.65 10.54 -16.21
C HIS A 164 19.37 9.26 -16.66
N THR A 165 20.61 9.39 -17.12
CA THR A 165 21.45 8.23 -17.46
C THR A 165 22.61 8.21 -16.47
N GLY A 166 22.63 7.21 -15.60
CA GLY A 166 23.68 7.04 -14.60
C GLY A 166 25.00 6.55 -15.21
N GLU A 167 25.99 6.30 -14.34
CA GLU A 167 27.32 5.86 -14.73
C GLU A 167 27.35 4.40 -15.23
N PRO A 168 28.27 4.03 -16.13
CA PRO A 168 28.47 2.64 -16.52
C PRO A 168 28.95 1.79 -15.34
N PRO A 169 28.75 0.46 -15.34
CA PRO A 169 29.10 -0.42 -14.23
C PRO A 169 30.56 -0.28 -13.76
N GLN A 170 31.52 -0.05 -14.66
CA GLN A 170 32.95 0.09 -14.33
C GLN A 170 33.25 1.32 -13.46
N ASN A 171 32.38 2.33 -13.49
CA ASN A 171 32.54 3.57 -12.72
C ASN A 171 31.81 3.53 -11.36
N ARG A 172 31.07 2.46 -11.07
CA ARG A 172 30.28 2.30 -9.83
C ARG A 172 31.12 1.71 -8.71
N LYS A 173 31.75 2.60 -7.94
CA LYS A 173 32.68 2.22 -6.86
C LYS A 173 32.00 1.96 -5.51
N LEU A 174 30.77 2.44 -5.31
CA LEU A 174 30.05 2.22 -4.05
C LEU A 174 29.27 0.91 -4.15
N LEU A 175 29.37 0.05 -3.13
CA LEU A 175 28.59 -1.20 -3.10
C LEU A 175 27.10 -0.87 -3.01
N ALA A 176 26.70 -0.13 -1.99
CA ALA A 176 25.31 0.26 -1.81
C ALA A 176 25.13 1.69 -1.29
N PHE A 177 23.99 2.29 -1.64
CA PHE A 177 23.66 3.66 -1.23
C PHE A 177 22.21 3.82 -0.79
N PHE A 178 22.01 4.62 0.26
CA PHE A 178 20.72 5.13 0.69
C PHE A 178 20.83 6.57 1.19
N ALA A 179 19.86 7.41 0.82
CA ALA A 179 19.61 8.67 1.50
C ALA A 179 18.11 9.01 1.55
N GLY A 180 17.62 9.44 2.71
CA GLY A 180 16.24 9.93 2.89
C GLY A 180 15.83 9.98 4.36
N GLY A 181 14.82 10.75 4.73
CA GLY A 181 14.47 10.93 6.15
C GLY A 181 13.92 9.67 6.84
N SER A 182 13.96 9.67 8.18
CA SER A 182 13.45 8.62 9.08
C SER A 182 11.92 8.51 9.10
N HIS A 183 11.39 7.98 8.00
CA HIS A 183 9.96 7.73 7.79
C HIS A 183 9.70 6.22 7.93
N GLY A 184 8.83 5.81 8.85
CA GLY A 184 8.52 4.39 9.09
C GLY A 184 9.59 3.64 9.90
N GLU A 185 9.20 2.48 10.43
CA GLU A 185 10.02 1.71 11.37
C GLU A 185 11.25 1.08 10.71
N VAL A 186 11.10 0.60 9.46
CA VAL A 186 12.18 -0.02 8.70
C VAL A 186 13.36 0.92 8.50
N ARG A 187 13.11 2.22 8.25
CA ARG A 187 14.20 3.20 8.09
C ARG A 187 14.90 3.52 9.40
N LYS A 188 14.20 3.49 10.54
CA LYS A 188 14.86 3.63 11.86
C LYS A 188 15.84 2.50 12.09
N ILE A 189 15.39 1.26 11.88
CA ILE A 189 16.24 0.06 11.96
C ILE A 189 17.44 0.19 11.01
N LEU A 190 17.22 0.67 9.78
CA LEU A 190 18.31 0.88 8.81
C LEU A 190 19.34 1.87 9.33
N PHE A 191 18.92 3.00 9.90
CA PHE A 191 19.86 3.99 10.43
C PHE A 191 20.61 3.48 11.65
N GLU A 192 19.91 2.84 12.57
CA GLU A 192 20.51 2.24 13.75
C GLU A 192 21.59 1.23 13.36
N GLN A 193 21.42 0.50 12.25
CA GLN A 193 22.34 -0.55 11.83
C GLN A 193 23.44 -0.08 10.87
N TRP A 194 23.19 0.91 10.01
CA TRP A 194 24.08 1.22 8.88
C TRP A 194 24.51 2.69 8.74
N LYS A 195 23.84 3.65 9.40
CA LYS A 195 24.20 5.08 9.30
C LYS A 195 25.64 5.30 9.79
N GLU A 196 26.50 5.79 8.91
CA GLU A 196 27.92 6.08 9.20
C GLU A 196 28.74 4.88 9.71
N LYS A 197 28.33 3.65 9.39
CA LYS A 197 28.94 2.42 9.92
C LYS A 197 29.79 1.63 8.92
N ASP A 198 29.69 1.90 7.63
CA ASP A 198 30.46 1.22 6.59
C ASP A 198 30.91 2.20 5.49
N LYS A 199 32.04 1.92 4.87
CA LYS A 199 32.65 2.76 3.82
C LYS A 199 32.13 2.46 2.41
N ASP A 200 31.60 1.25 2.19
CA ASP A 200 31.12 0.73 0.90
C ASP A 200 29.58 0.73 0.85
N VAL A 201 28.92 0.60 1.99
CA VAL A 201 27.47 0.75 2.17
C VAL A 201 27.17 2.09 2.85
N LEU A 202 26.84 3.10 2.04
CA LEU A 202 26.62 4.47 2.52
C LEU A 202 25.15 4.73 2.81
N VAL A 203 24.83 5.05 4.07
CA VAL A 203 23.47 5.35 4.53
C VAL A 203 23.43 6.72 5.18
N TYR A 204 22.60 7.61 4.64
CA TYR A 204 22.39 8.96 5.14
C TYR A 204 20.91 9.21 5.45
N GLU A 205 20.64 9.95 6.52
CA GLU A 205 19.27 10.44 6.76
C GLU A 205 18.98 11.68 5.92
N TYR A 206 19.91 12.64 5.92
CA TYR A 206 19.92 13.77 4.99
C TYR A 206 21.33 13.91 4.43
N LEU A 207 21.42 14.01 3.11
CA LEU A 207 22.71 14.25 2.47
C LEU A 207 23.26 15.63 2.86
N PRO A 208 24.57 15.76 3.11
CA PRO A 208 25.21 17.06 3.23
C PRO A 208 24.95 17.92 1.98
N LYS A 209 24.76 19.23 2.16
CA LYS A 209 24.50 20.18 1.04
C LYS A 209 25.59 20.19 -0.04
N THR A 210 26.79 19.71 0.29
CA THR A 210 27.93 19.59 -0.64
C THR A 210 27.83 18.37 -1.56
N MET A 211 26.93 17.42 -1.28
CA MET A 211 26.74 16.20 -2.05
C MET A 211 25.48 16.29 -2.92
N ASN A 212 25.49 15.57 -4.04
CA ASN A 212 24.36 15.49 -4.96
C ASN A 212 23.77 14.08 -4.93
N TYR A 213 22.49 13.97 -4.57
CA TYR A 213 21.78 12.69 -4.42
C TYR A 213 21.84 11.81 -5.67
N THR A 214 21.48 12.36 -6.84
CA THR A 214 21.51 11.63 -8.11
C THR A 214 22.91 11.11 -8.43
N LYS A 215 23.94 11.95 -8.28
CA LYS A 215 25.34 11.53 -8.49
C LYS A 215 25.81 10.44 -7.52
N MET A 216 25.26 10.37 -6.32
CA MET A 216 25.57 9.29 -5.37
C MET A 216 24.91 7.97 -5.81
N MET A 217 23.66 8.01 -6.26
CA MET A 217 22.99 6.85 -6.86
C MET A 217 23.72 6.34 -8.11
N ASP A 218 24.21 7.25 -8.95
CA ASP A 218 24.94 6.89 -10.17
C ASP A 218 26.23 6.13 -9.87
N LYS A 219 26.88 6.41 -8.73
CA LYS A 219 28.12 5.75 -8.29
C LYS A 219 27.89 4.44 -7.57
N ALA A 220 26.66 4.11 -7.22
CA ALA A 220 26.31 2.91 -6.45
C ALA A 220 25.95 1.74 -7.37
N LYS A 221 26.43 0.54 -7.03
CA LYS A 221 26.00 -0.71 -7.68
C LYS A 221 24.55 -1.02 -7.31
N PHE A 222 24.25 -0.93 -6.01
CA PHE A 222 22.97 -1.25 -5.42
C PHE A 222 22.34 -0.04 -4.70
N CYS A 223 21.04 0.18 -4.88
CA CYS A 223 20.32 1.29 -4.24
C CYS A 223 19.29 0.74 -3.26
N LEU A 224 19.52 0.98 -1.97
CA LEU A 224 18.63 0.46 -0.94
C LEU A 224 17.28 1.18 -1.01
N CYS A 225 16.20 0.41 -1.02
CA CYS A 225 14.83 0.88 -1.09
C CYS A 225 14.04 0.34 0.12
N PRO A 226 14.34 0.80 1.34
CA PRO A 226 13.57 0.47 2.53
C PRO A 226 12.18 1.10 2.48
N SER A 227 11.16 0.32 2.88
CA SER A 227 9.81 0.84 3.07
C SER A 227 9.79 2.00 4.08
N GLY A 228 8.88 2.94 3.85
CA GLY A 228 8.58 4.03 4.76
C GLY A 228 7.38 3.71 5.66
N TRP A 229 6.53 4.71 5.92
CA TRP A 229 5.15 4.47 6.36
C TRP A 229 4.36 3.71 5.30
N GLU A 230 4.66 4.00 4.05
CA GLU A 230 4.22 3.31 2.85
C GLU A 230 5.24 2.24 2.47
N VAL A 231 4.79 1.16 1.81
CA VAL A 231 5.72 0.23 1.14
C VAL A 231 6.33 0.80 -0.15
N ALA A 232 5.66 1.76 -0.79
CA ALA A 232 6.15 2.44 -1.99
C ALA A 232 7.20 3.51 -1.68
N SER A 233 8.08 3.74 -2.66
CA SER A 233 9.02 4.85 -2.62
C SER A 233 9.38 5.29 -4.03
N PRO A 234 9.51 6.60 -4.32
CA PRO A 234 10.00 7.08 -5.61
C PRO A 234 11.42 6.58 -5.90
N ARG A 235 12.17 6.21 -4.86
CA ARG A 235 13.53 5.69 -4.94
C ARG A 235 13.65 4.44 -5.79
N ILE A 236 12.61 3.60 -5.83
CA ILE A 236 12.61 2.42 -6.71
C ILE A 236 12.74 2.90 -8.16
N VAL A 237 11.90 3.84 -8.59
CA VAL A 237 11.95 4.39 -9.94
C VAL A 237 13.24 5.18 -10.18
N GLU A 238 13.69 5.98 -9.21
CA GLU A 238 14.96 6.72 -9.29
C GLU A 238 16.16 5.78 -9.48
N SER A 239 16.17 4.61 -8.83
CA SER A 239 17.22 3.61 -9.00
C SER A 239 17.25 3.04 -10.42
N LEU A 240 16.07 2.79 -11.00
CA LEU A 240 15.95 2.35 -12.39
C LEU A 240 16.48 3.41 -13.36
N TYR A 241 16.18 4.68 -13.09
CA TYR A 241 16.71 5.81 -13.88
C TYR A 241 18.22 5.90 -13.82
N SER A 242 18.78 5.86 -12.61
CA SER A 242 20.21 5.88 -12.39
C SER A 242 20.91 4.57 -12.79
N GLY A 243 20.24 3.53 -13.29
CA GLY A 243 20.88 2.24 -13.63
C GLY A 243 21.49 1.53 -12.41
N CYS A 244 20.98 1.83 -11.22
CA CYS A 244 21.40 1.26 -9.95
C CYS A 244 20.46 0.11 -9.60
N VAL A 245 20.97 -1.07 -9.25
CA VAL A 245 20.12 -2.24 -8.99
C VAL A 245 19.31 -2.00 -7.70
N PRO A 246 17.97 -1.96 -7.75
CA PRO A 246 17.16 -1.73 -6.56
C PRO A 246 17.30 -2.89 -5.58
N VAL A 247 17.50 -2.56 -4.31
CA VAL A 247 17.46 -3.50 -3.19
C VAL A 247 16.20 -3.22 -2.38
N ILE A 248 15.17 -4.02 -2.58
CA ILE A 248 13.87 -3.87 -1.92
C ILE A 248 13.99 -4.42 -0.49
N ILE A 249 13.82 -3.53 0.50
CA ILE A 249 13.82 -3.88 1.93
C ILE A 249 12.43 -3.57 2.49
N ALA A 250 11.50 -4.49 2.29
CA ALA A 250 10.12 -4.37 2.71
C ALA A 250 9.52 -5.76 2.83
N ASP A 251 8.62 -5.97 3.78
CA ASP A 251 7.82 -7.20 3.86
C ASP A 251 6.46 -6.96 3.18
N ALA A 252 5.90 -8.01 2.56
CA ALA A 252 4.56 -7.99 1.96
C ALA A 252 4.29 -6.92 0.87
N TYR A 253 5.33 -6.28 0.32
CA TYR A 253 5.17 -5.33 -0.78
C TYR A 253 4.96 -6.04 -2.12
N VAL A 254 3.81 -5.78 -2.74
CA VAL A 254 3.52 -6.24 -4.10
C VAL A 254 4.08 -5.21 -5.09
N LEU A 255 5.19 -5.55 -5.74
CA LEU A 255 5.90 -4.61 -6.62
C LEU A 255 5.08 -4.24 -7.87
N PRO A 256 5.22 -3.00 -8.38
CA PRO A 256 4.48 -2.55 -9.55
C PRO A 256 4.76 -3.41 -10.79
N PHE A 257 3.71 -3.66 -11.58
CA PHE A 257 3.80 -4.42 -12.84
C PHE A 257 4.32 -5.86 -12.70
N SER A 258 4.24 -6.46 -11.51
CA SER A 258 4.66 -7.86 -11.28
C SER A 258 3.87 -8.88 -12.11
N ASP A 259 2.76 -8.48 -12.74
CA ASP A 259 2.02 -9.31 -13.70
C ASP A 259 2.80 -9.61 -14.98
N VAL A 260 3.80 -8.78 -15.31
CA VAL A 260 4.58 -8.89 -16.55
C VAL A 260 6.08 -8.77 -16.33
N LEU A 261 6.52 -8.04 -15.29
CA LEU A 261 7.93 -7.88 -14.95
C LEU A 261 8.35 -8.86 -13.85
N ASN A 262 9.36 -9.69 -14.12
CA ASN A 262 9.97 -10.53 -13.10
C ASN A 262 11.02 -9.76 -12.31
N TRP A 263 10.62 -9.10 -11.22
CA TRP A 263 11.51 -8.28 -10.38
C TRP A 263 12.75 -9.01 -9.88
N LYS A 264 12.70 -10.34 -9.65
CA LYS A 264 13.86 -11.13 -9.20
C LYS A 264 15.03 -11.10 -10.19
N THR A 265 14.76 -10.75 -11.45
CA THR A 265 15.77 -10.73 -12.51
C THR A 265 16.61 -9.46 -12.55
N PHE A 266 16.16 -8.38 -11.90
CA PHE A 266 16.80 -7.05 -11.97
C PHE A 266 16.78 -6.30 -10.63
N SER A 267 16.43 -6.98 -9.53
CA SER A 267 16.41 -6.42 -8.18
C SER A 267 16.84 -7.45 -7.16
N VAL A 268 17.26 -6.99 -5.99
CA VAL A 268 17.55 -7.83 -4.83
C VAL A 268 16.47 -7.60 -3.79
N HIS A 269 15.95 -8.66 -3.18
CA HIS A 269 14.99 -8.56 -2.09
C HIS A 269 15.63 -9.02 -0.79
N ILE A 270 15.64 -8.14 0.21
CA ILE A 270 16.21 -8.42 1.54
C ILE A 270 15.08 -8.26 2.56
N PRO A 271 14.62 -9.35 3.20
CA PRO A 271 13.65 -9.27 4.29
C PRO A 271 14.16 -8.36 5.42
N ILE A 272 13.26 -7.70 6.14
CA ILE A 272 13.63 -6.76 7.22
C ILE A 272 14.52 -7.45 8.28
N SER A 273 14.24 -8.73 8.58
CA SER A 273 15.03 -9.56 9.52
C SER A 273 16.47 -9.81 9.08
N LYS A 274 16.81 -9.58 7.80
CA LYS A 274 18.15 -9.76 7.21
C LYS A 274 18.89 -8.46 6.95
N MET A 275 18.37 -7.33 7.42
CA MET A 275 19.05 -6.03 7.30
C MET A 275 20.49 -5.99 7.87
N PRO A 276 20.84 -6.70 8.97
CA PRO A 276 22.24 -6.76 9.43
C PRO A 276 23.19 -7.41 8.42
N ASP A 277 22.68 -8.24 7.51
CA ASP A 277 23.45 -9.01 6.54
C ASP A 277 23.54 -8.31 5.15
N ILE A 278 23.07 -7.06 5.00
CA ILE A 278 22.99 -6.36 3.69
C ILE A 278 24.31 -6.45 2.92
N LYS A 279 25.43 -6.05 3.53
CA LYS A 279 26.73 -6.08 2.85
C LYS A 279 27.10 -7.49 2.39
N LYS A 280 26.97 -8.48 3.28
CA LYS A 280 27.27 -9.89 2.99
C LYS A 280 26.41 -10.44 1.85
N ILE A 281 25.12 -10.10 1.82
CA ILE A 281 24.20 -10.53 0.76
C ILE A 281 24.61 -9.92 -0.59
N LEU A 282 24.92 -8.63 -0.61
CA LEU A 282 25.28 -7.92 -1.84
C LEU A 282 26.68 -8.31 -2.37
N GLU A 283 27.64 -8.59 -1.49
CA GLU A 283 28.97 -9.09 -1.87
C GLU A 283 28.95 -10.54 -2.36
N ALA A 284 27.94 -11.33 -1.98
CA ALA A 284 27.76 -12.69 -2.46
C ALA A 284 27.27 -12.76 -3.92
N ILE A 285 26.76 -11.66 -4.48
CA ILE A 285 26.34 -11.57 -5.88
C ILE A 285 27.59 -11.44 -6.74
N SER A 286 27.77 -12.37 -7.68
CA SER A 286 28.90 -12.34 -8.61
C SER A 286 28.84 -11.11 -9.53
N GLU A 287 30.00 -10.71 -10.06
CA GLU A 287 30.06 -9.58 -11.00
C GLU A 287 29.22 -9.84 -12.25
N GLU A 288 29.20 -11.08 -12.75
CA GLU A 288 28.38 -11.48 -13.91
C GLU A 288 26.88 -11.32 -13.64
N GLU A 289 26.40 -11.83 -12.50
CA GLU A 289 25.00 -11.68 -12.08
C GLU A 289 24.63 -10.20 -11.91
N TYR A 290 25.51 -9.41 -11.29
CA TYR A 290 25.30 -7.97 -11.13
C TYR A 290 25.18 -7.25 -12.49
N LEU A 291 26.07 -7.52 -13.44
CA LEU A 291 26.04 -6.92 -14.76
C LEU A 291 24.75 -7.26 -15.52
N GLU A 292 24.27 -8.50 -15.40
CA GLU A 292 23.00 -8.90 -16.00
C GLU A 292 21.79 -8.23 -15.33
N MET A 293 21.77 -8.14 -13.99
CA MET A 293 20.74 -7.39 -13.28
C MET A 293 20.70 -5.92 -13.73
N GLN A 294 21.86 -5.28 -13.82
CA GLN A 294 21.97 -3.88 -14.23
C GLN A 294 21.52 -3.67 -15.68
N ARG A 295 21.91 -4.56 -16.60
CA ARG A 295 21.46 -4.53 -17.99
C ARG A 295 19.93 -4.57 -18.06
N ARG A 296 19.31 -5.47 -17.30
CA ARG A 296 17.84 -5.59 -17.21
C ARG A 296 17.19 -4.37 -16.57
N VAL A 297 17.80 -3.76 -15.55
CA VAL A 297 17.34 -2.48 -14.98
C VAL A 297 17.19 -1.42 -16.08
N LEU A 298 18.19 -1.28 -16.96
CA LEU A 298 18.16 -0.31 -18.06
C LEU A 298 17.09 -0.65 -19.11
N GLU A 299 16.82 -1.94 -19.34
CA GLU A 299 15.76 -2.39 -20.27
C GLU A 299 14.35 -2.10 -19.74
N VAL A 300 14.09 -2.39 -18.47
CA VAL A 300 12.76 -2.21 -17.87
C VAL A 300 12.45 -0.75 -17.57
N ARG A 301 13.47 0.11 -17.46
CA ARG A 301 13.39 1.55 -17.18
C ARG A 301 12.29 2.27 -17.96
N LYS A 302 12.11 1.94 -19.25
CA LYS A 302 11.10 2.54 -20.14
C LYS A 302 9.66 2.38 -19.63
N HIS A 303 9.38 1.31 -18.87
CA HIS A 303 8.07 1.01 -18.29
C HIS A 303 7.71 1.90 -17.11
N PHE A 304 8.67 2.69 -16.60
CA PHE A 304 8.49 3.61 -15.49
C PHE A 304 8.60 5.06 -15.94
N VAL A 305 8.51 5.34 -17.25
CA VAL A 305 8.52 6.69 -17.82
C VAL A 305 7.09 7.11 -18.16
N ILE A 306 6.73 8.35 -17.88
CA ILE A 306 5.44 8.93 -18.29
C ILE A 306 5.67 9.79 -19.53
N ASN A 307 4.85 9.55 -20.57
CA ASN A 307 4.79 10.39 -21.76
C ASN A 307 3.44 11.09 -21.85
N ARG A 308 3.41 12.21 -22.59
CA ARG A 308 2.20 12.92 -22.98
C ARG A 308 2.23 13.18 -24.49
N PRO A 309 1.31 12.62 -25.30
CA PRO A 309 0.38 11.54 -24.94
C PRO A 309 1.13 10.27 -24.49
N SER A 310 0.43 9.37 -23.81
CA SER A 310 1.02 8.10 -23.39
C SER A 310 1.49 7.28 -24.60
N LYS A 311 2.57 6.51 -24.43
CA LYS A 311 3.19 5.68 -25.48
C LYS A 311 3.14 4.19 -25.12
N PRO A 312 3.08 3.28 -26.10
CA PRO A 312 3.13 1.84 -25.84
C PRO A 312 4.27 1.47 -24.89
N TYR A 313 3.93 0.65 -23.89
CA TYR A 313 4.82 0.18 -22.83
C TYR A 313 5.34 1.23 -21.85
N ASP A 314 4.88 2.48 -21.91
CA ASP A 314 5.17 3.47 -20.88
C ASP A 314 4.38 3.22 -19.59
N MET A 315 4.65 3.99 -18.53
CA MET A 315 4.04 3.77 -17.23
C MET A 315 2.50 3.78 -17.29
N LEU A 316 1.90 4.74 -18.00
CA LEU A 316 0.45 4.83 -18.09
C LEU A 316 -0.14 3.63 -18.84
N HIS A 317 0.51 3.16 -19.92
CA HIS A 317 0.12 1.92 -20.60
C HIS A 317 0.24 0.68 -19.71
N MET A 318 1.28 0.60 -18.88
CA MET A 318 1.48 -0.50 -17.95
C MET A 318 0.43 -0.50 -16.81
N ILE A 319 0.04 0.69 -16.33
CA ILE A 319 -1.07 0.86 -15.38
C ILE A 319 -2.39 0.41 -16.01
N MET A 320 -2.68 0.90 -17.22
CA MET A 320 -3.88 0.52 -17.99
C MET A 320 -3.93 -0.99 -18.26
N HIS A 321 -2.80 -1.60 -18.60
CA HIS A 321 -2.67 -3.05 -18.74
C HIS A 321 -3.02 -3.78 -17.45
N SER A 322 -2.49 -3.32 -16.32
CA SER A 322 -2.74 -3.95 -15.01
C SER A 322 -4.22 -3.88 -14.65
N ILE A 323 -4.87 -2.72 -14.84
CA ILE A 323 -6.33 -2.56 -14.63
C ILE A 323 -7.12 -3.51 -15.54
N TRP A 324 -6.74 -3.61 -16.82
CA TRP A 324 -7.36 -4.52 -17.76
C TRP A 324 -7.32 -5.98 -17.28
N LEU A 325 -6.18 -6.44 -16.74
CA LEU A 325 -6.06 -7.79 -16.19
C LEU A 325 -7.02 -8.02 -15.01
N ARG A 326 -7.15 -7.06 -14.09
CA ARG A 326 -8.07 -7.19 -12.93
C ARG A 326 -9.53 -7.32 -13.38
N ARG A 327 -9.92 -6.57 -14.42
CA ARG A 327 -11.25 -6.72 -15.04
C ARG A 327 -11.46 -8.08 -15.70
N LEU A 328 -10.42 -8.70 -16.25
CA LEU A 328 -10.52 -10.04 -16.86
C LEU A 328 -10.64 -11.16 -15.82
N ASN A 329 -10.18 -10.94 -14.58
CA ASN A 329 -10.31 -11.91 -13.48
C ASN A 329 -11.77 -12.10 -13.01
N VAL A 330 -12.70 -11.25 -13.44
CA VAL A 330 -14.11 -11.31 -13.04
C VAL A 330 -14.99 -11.64 -14.25
N ARG A 331 -15.86 -12.65 -14.10
CA ARG A 331 -16.94 -12.94 -15.04
C ARG A 331 -18.15 -12.08 -14.69
N ILE A 332 -18.48 -11.13 -15.55
CA ILE A 332 -19.69 -10.30 -15.42
C ILE A 332 -20.80 -10.97 -16.25
N PRO A 333 -21.95 -11.34 -15.66
CA PRO A 333 -23.09 -11.86 -16.41
C PRO A 333 -23.52 -10.84 -17.48
N LEU A 334 -23.60 -11.25 -18.74
CA LEU A 334 -24.13 -10.40 -19.81
C LEU A 334 -25.64 -10.25 -19.62
N SER A 335 -26.09 -9.09 -19.16
CA SER A 335 -27.51 -8.73 -19.20
C SER A 335 -27.85 -8.20 -20.61
N HIS A 336 -28.64 -8.97 -21.37
CA HIS A 336 -29.20 -8.70 -22.70
C HIS A 336 -28.30 -8.99 -23.92
N ALA A 337 -28.17 -10.28 -24.25
CA ALA A 337 -28.20 -10.71 -25.65
C ALA A 337 -29.49 -11.53 -25.83
N TYR A 338 -30.27 -11.20 -26.85
CA TYR A 338 -31.53 -11.84 -27.21
C TYR A 338 -31.43 -13.37 -27.17
N THR A 339 -32.39 -14.00 -26.49
CA THR A 339 -32.82 -15.36 -26.77
C THR A 339 -33.13 -15.47 -28.26
N VAL A 340 -32.44 -16.32 -29.00
CA VAL A 340 -32.94 -17.08 -30.17
C VAL A 340 -31.91 -18.17 -30.56
N PHE A 341 -32.40 -19.42 -30.54
CA PHE A 341 -31.93 -20.72 -31.08
C PHE A 341 -30.76 -21.50 -30.41
N ASN A 342 -31.18 -22.44 -29.56
CA ASN A 342 -31.18 -23.91 -29.73
C ASN A 342 -29.90 -24.74 -29.94
N ASP A 343 -29.94 -25.84 -29.18
CA ASP A 343 -29.48 -27.21 -29.39
C ASP A 343 -28.04 -27.61 -29.02
N ASP A 344 -28.01 -28.44 -27.97
CA ASP A 344 -27.23 -29.65 -27.72
C ASP A 344 -25.68 -29.66 -27.69
N ASP A 345 -25.21 -30.50 -26.75
CA ASP A 345 -23.87 -31.04 -26.57
C ASP A 345 -22.72 -30.06 -26.24
N ASP A 346 -22.28 -30.06 -24.98
CA ASP A 346 -21.11 -30.88 -24.61
C ASP A 346 -20.89 -30.82 -23.08
N LYS A 347 -20.91 -31.99 -22.44
CA LYS A 347 -20.35 -32.18 -21.10
C LYS A 347 -18.92 -32.64 -21.30
N ASP A 348 -17.95 -31.79 -20.96
CA ASP A 348 -16.75 -32.22 -20.25
C ASP A 348 -15.86 -31.02 -19.87
N SER A 349 -15.56 -30.90 -18.58
CA SER A 349 -14.28 -30.36 -18.11
C SER A 349 -14.09 -30.71 -16.64
N VAL A 350 -13.51 -31.90 -16.48
CA VAL A 350 -12.80 -32.37 -15.30
C VAL A 350 -11.70 -31.37 -14.91
N LEU A 351 -11.66 -30.96 -13.64
CA LEU A 351 -10.44 -30.43 -13.02
C LEU A 351 -10.16 -31.24 -11.75
N LEU A 352 -9.12 -32.05 -11.87
CA LEU A 352 -8.52 -32.94 -10.89
C LEU A 352 -7.84 -32.14 -9.77
N PHE A 353 -8.07 -32.52 -8.52
CA PHE A 353 -7.18 -32.22 -7.39
C PHE A 353 -6.31 -33.46 -7.13
N PRO A 354 -4.98 -33.34 -6.95
CA PRO A 354 -4.15 -34.47 -6.57
C PRO A 354 -4.24 -34.75 -5.06
N GLU A 355 -4.67 -35.96 -4.72
CA GLU A 355 -4.44 -36.60 -3.43
C GLU A 355 -2.94 -36.91 -3.26
N LEU A 356 -2.40 -36.65 -2.06
CA LEU A 356 -1.13 -37.21 -1.62
C LEU A 356 -1.37 -38.02 -0.34
N LEU A 357 -1.31 -39.34 -0.52
CA LEU A 357 -1.14 -40.36 0.50
C LEU A 357 0.32 -40.39 0.97
N PHE A 358 0.56 -40.34 2.28
CA PHE A 358 1.58 -41.13 2.95
C PHE A 358 1.15 -41.46 4.39
N SER A 359 1.29 -42.73 4.77
CA SER A 359 1.25 -43.26 6.15
C SER A 359 2.65 -43.83 6.49
N PRO A 360 2.90 -44.42 7.66
CA PRO A 360 2.51 -44.08 9.02
C PRO A 360 3.74 -43.81 9.92
N LEU A 361 3.59 -43.07 11.02
CA LEU A 361 4.59 -43.07 12.10
C LEU A 361 3.93 -43.41 13.44
N SER A 362 4.19 -44.64 13.86
CA SER A 362 4.02 -45.11 15.22
C SER A 362 4.97 -44.37 16.17
N LYS A 363 4.43 -43.58 17.10
CA LYS A 363 5.09 -43.30 18.38
C LYS A 363 4.06 -43.39 19.50
N SER A 364 4.26 -44.40 20.33
CA SER A 364 3.56 -44.67 21.58
C SER A 364 3.58 -43.42 22.48
N LEU A 365 2.41 -42.91 22.86
CA LEU A 365 2.28 -42.01 24.00
C LEU A 365 2.11 -42.88 25.25
N VAL A 366 3.15 -42.92 26.07
CA VAL A 366 3.05 -43.44 27.45
C VAL A 366 2.33 -42.38 28.27
N ILE A 367 1.04 -42.60 28.54
CA ILE A 367 0.30 -41.86 29.57
C ILE A 367 0.50 -42.61 30.89
N LYS A 368 1.02 -41.90 31.88
CA LYS A 368 1.15 -42.37 33.27
C LYS A 368 -0.22 -42.79 33.79
N THR A 369 -0.36 -44.06 34.13
CA THR A 369 -1.51 -44.60 34.86
C THR A 369 -1.31 -44.43 36.36
N SER A 370 -2.17 -43.63 36.97
CA SER A 370 -2.54 -43.63 38.40
C SER A 370 -3.95 -43.02 38.42
N ASP A 371 -5.01 -43.54 39.02
CA ASP A 371 -5.29 -44.65 39.91
C ASP A 371 -6.82 -44.94 39.76
N SER A 372 -7.24 -46.13 40.20
CA SER A 372 -8.62 -46.68 40.30
C SER A 372 -9.51 -46.65 39.04
N CYS A 373 -9.71 -47.83 38.46
CA CYS A 373 -10.66 -48.07 37.36
C CYS A 373 -12.08 -48.21 37.93
N ASP A 374 -12.61 -47.13 38.52
CA ASP A 374 -14.03 -47.08 38.87
C ASP A 374 -14.82 -46.81 37.60
N VAL A 375 -15.60 -47.80 37.17
CA VAL A 375 -16.43 -47.73 35.97
C VAL A 375 -17.86 -47.47 36.42
N VAL A 376 -18.46 -46.39 35.90
CA VAL A 376 -19.82 -45.94 36.23
C VAL A 376 -20.69 -46.02 34.98
N SER A 377 -22.00 -46.23 35.18
CA SER A 377 -22.95 -46.30 34.07
C SER A 377 -23.48 -44.91 33.72
N VAL A 378 -23.37 -44.53 32.45
CA VAL A 378 -23.99 -43.34 31.85
C VAL A 378 -24.90 -43.85 30.72
N GLY A 379 -26.20 -43.91 30.98
CA GLY A 379 -27.14 -44.61 30.10
C GLY A 379 -26.84 -46.11 30.03
N GLU A 380 -26.72 -46.66 28.82
CA GLU A 380 -26.31 -48.07 28.59
C GLU A 380 -24.79 -48.29 28.59
N TYR A 381 -23.99 -47.23 28.70
CA TYR A 381 -22.55 -47.27 28.56
C TYR A 381 -21.84 -47.33 29.91
N LYS A 382 -20.87 -48.23 30.05
CA LYS A 382 -19.99 -48.35 31.20
C LYS A 382 -18.67 -47.62 30.90
N VAL A 383 -18.46 -46.47 31.53
CA VAL A 383 -17.35 -45.54 31.23
C VAL A 383 -16.54 -45.22 32.49
N LYS A 384 -15.31 -44.73 32.33
CA LYS A 384 -14.47 -44.23 33.43
C LYS A 384 -15.22 -43.18 34.27
N ALA A 385 -15.20 -43.32 35.60
CA ALA A 385 -15.87 -42.40 36.53
C ALA A 385 -15.47 -40.93 36.31
N SER A 386 -14.20 -40.66 35.97
CA SER A 386 -13.66 -39.32 35.70
C SER A 386 -14.28 -38.63 34.49
N LEU A 387 -14.86 -39.38 33.56
CA LEU A 387 -15.47 -38.86 32.33
C LEU A 387 -17.01 -38.85 32.41
N SER A 388 -17.57 -39.52 33.42
CA SER A 388 -19.02 -39.76 33.53
C SER A 388 -19.86 -38.47 33.58
N SER A 389 -19.41 -37.46 34.32
CA SER A 389 -20.11 -36.17 34.44
C SER A 389 -20.16 -35.40 33.13
N THR A 390 -19.04 -35.35 32.39
CA THR A 390 -18.96 -34.71 31.07
C THR A 390 -19.85 -35.43 30.06
N LEU A 391 -19.82 -36.77 30.05
CA LEU A 391 -20.67 -37.57 29.16
C LEU A 391 -22.15 -37.42 29.47
N GLN A 392 -22.53 -37.40 30.75
CA GLN A 392 -23.91 -37.14 31.16
C GLN A 392 -24.38 -35.77 30.66
N ASN A 393 -23.57 -34.72 30.84
CA ASN A 393 -23.89 -33.37 30.33
C ASN A 393 -24.04 -33.34 28.80
N ILE A 394 -23.23 -34.11 28.07
CA ILE A 394 -23.33 -34.22 26.61
C ILE A 394 -24.65 -34.92 26.23
N PHE A 395 -25.02 -36.00 26.90
CA PHE A 395 -26.26 -36.72 26.63
C PHE A 395 -27.50 -35.92 27.02
N ASP A 396 -27.46 -35.21 28.15
CA ASP A 396 -28.56 -34.33 28.57
C ASP A 396 -28.83 -33.23 27.53
N LYS A 397 -27.78 -32.76 26.86
CA LYS A 397 -27.87 -31.67 25.88
C LYS A 397 -28.16 -32.14 24.44
N TYR A 398 -27.58 -33.26 24.01
CA TYR A 398 -27.60 -33.71 22.61
C TYR A 398 -28.29 -35.07 22.39
N GLY A 399 -28.77 -35.68 23.47
CA GLY A 399 -29.25 -37.07 23.50
C GLY A 399 -28.12 -38.08 23.31
N ASP A 400 -28.47 -39.37 23.14
CA ASP A 400 -27.48 -40.38 22.77
C ASP A 400 -26.92 -40.09 21.37
N ILE A 401 -25.68 -39.58 21.33
CA ILE A 401 -24.99 -39.18 20.09
C ILE A 401 -24.55 -40.38 19.25
N THR A 402 -24.59 -41.60 19.77
CA THR A 402 -24.18 -42.84 19.08
C THR A 402 -25.36 -43.66 18.52
N SER A 403 -26.60 -43.24 18.79
CA SER A 403 -27.83 -43.93 18.38
C SER A 403 -27.94 -44.25 16.88
N ASN A 404 -27.26 -43.49 16.02
CA ASN A 404 -27.20 -43.70 14.56
C ASN A 404 -25.78 -44.05 14.06
N SER A 405 -24.88 -44.49 14.95
CA SER A 405 -23.50 -44.79 14.57
C SER A 405 -23.40 -46.04 13.69
N LYS A 406 -22.34 -46.13 12.87
CA LYS A 406 -22.00 -47.33 12.10
C LYS A 406 -21.31 -48.41 12.94
N LEU A 407 -21.15 -48.18 14.24
CA LEU A 407 -20.35 -49.02 15.12
C LEU A 407 -21.23 -50.11 15.73
N HIS A 408 -20.95 -51.37 15.39
CA HIS A 408 -21.69 -52.51 15.92
C HIS A 408 -21.23 -52.93 17.33
N SER A 409 -19.96 -52.67 17.68
CA SER A 409 -19.38 -53.02 18.97
C SER A 409 -19.68 -51.96 20.04
N LEU A 410 -20.26 -52.39 21.16
CA LEU A 410 -20.48 -51.54 22.33
C LEU A 410 -19.15 -51.00 22.89
N SER A 411 -18.10 -51.82 22.93
CA SER A 411 -16.77 -51.40 23.39
C SER A 411 -16.17 -50.29 22.52
N THR A 412 -16.40 -50.32 21.21
CA THR A 412 -15.93 -49.27 20.29
C THR A 412 -16.74 -47.98 20.46
N ARG A 413 -18.05 -48.07 20.69
CA ARG A 413 -18.88 -46.90 21.02
C ARG A 413 -18.42 -46.24 22.33
N ILE A 414 -18.13 -47.04 23.36
CA ILE A 414 -17.58 -46.57 24.64
C ILE A 414 -16.24 -45.85 24.43
N TYR A 415 -15.33 -46.42 23.65
CA TYR A 415 -14.03 -45.78 23.36
C TYR A 415 -14.18 -44.37 22.75
N HIS A 416 -15.04 -44.22 21.74
CA HIS A 416 -15.25 -42.89 21.13
C HIS A 416 -15.95 -41.91 22.05
N LEU A 417 -16.88 -42.39 22.91
CA LEU A 417 -17.52 -41.55 23.92
C LEU A 417 -16.48 -41.04 24.93
N GLU A 418 -15.64 -41.92 25.48
CA GLU A 418 -14.58 -41.52 26.40
C GLU A 418 -13.58 -40.56 25.75
N THR A 419 -13.14 -40.84 24.51
CA THR A 419 -12.26 -39.96 23.74
C THR A 419 -12.88 -38.57 23.56
N LEU A 420 -14.17 -38.50 23.24
CA LEU A 420 -14.87 -37.23 23.08
C LEU A 420 -15.01 -36.47 24.40
N ALA A 421 -15.25 -37.17 25.50
CA ALA A 421 -15.30 -36.55 26.83
C ALA A 421 -13.93 -35.99 27.24
N GLU A 422 -12.85 -36.70 26.95
CA GLU A 422 -11.47 -36.24 27.17
C GLU A 422 -11.18 -34.97 26.35
N VAL A 423 -11.56 -34.93 25.06
CA VAL A 423 -11.45 -33.73 24.21
C VAL A 423 -12.24 -32.55 24.79
N VAL A 424 -13.48 -32.77 25.22
CA VAL A 424 -14.31 -31.70 25.79
C VAL A 424 -13.70 -31.16 27.08
N ILE A 425 -13.17 -32.02 27.95
CA ILE A 425 -12.48 -31.61 29.18
C ILE A 425 -11.22 -30.81 28.86
N GLU A 426 -10.42 -31.24 27.88
CA GLU A 426 -9.21 -30.52 27.46
C GLU A 426 -9.54 -29.12 26.96
N LEU A 427 -10.56 -28.99 26.10
CA LEU A 427 -11.00 -27.69 25.57
C LEU A 427 -11.58 -26.78 26.65
N GLN A 428 -12.28 -27.34 27.65
CA GLN A 428 -12.83 -26.56 28.77
C GLN A 428 -11.75 -26.11 29.77
N SER A 429 -10.68 -26.90 29.92
CA SER A 429 -9.61 -26.63 30.89
C SER A 429 -8.43 -25.84 30.31
N THR A 430 -8.32 -25.77 28.98
CA THR A 430 -7.21 -25.08 28.29
C THR A 430 -7.65 -23.69 27.83
N PRO A 431 -7.12 -22.59 28.43
CA PRO A 431 -7.39 -21.25 27.92
C PRO A 431 -6.76 -21.07 26.53
N LEU A 432 -7.42 -20.31 25.65
CA LEU A 432 -7.02 -20.13 24.24
C LEU A 432 -5.52 -19.78 24.07
N ARG A 433 -4.97 -18.92 24.94
CA ARG A 433 -3.54 -18.52 24.94
C ARG A 433 -2.53 -19.67 25.12
N ARG A 434 -2.99 -20.83 25.62
CA ARG A 434 -2.17 -22.03 25.89
C ARG A 434 -2.47 -23.16 24.91
N LEU A 435 -3.46 -23.00 24.04
CA LEU A 435 -3.80 -23.98 23.03
C LEU A 435 -2.98 -23.66 21.77
N SER A 436 -2.03 -24.52 21.42
CA SER A 436 -1.26 -24.35 20.18
C SER A 436 -2.14 -24.65 18.97
N GLU A 437 -1.87 -23.98 17.84
CA GLU A 437 -2.53 -24.26 16.56
C GLU A 437 -2.38 -25.75 16.18
N THR A 438 -1.19 -26.31 16.38
CA THR A 438 -0.93 -27.74 16.15
C THR A 438 -1.85 -28.64 16.98
N ARG A 439 -2.07 -28.29 18.25
CA ARG A 439 -2.93 -29.08 19.14
C ARG A 439 -4.40 -28.94 18.76
N ALA A 440 -4.84 -27.74 18.36
CA ALA A 440 -6.20 -27.52 17.85
C ALA A 440 -6.48 -28.33 16.57
N ILE A 441 -5.50 -28.41 15.65
CA ILE A 441 -5.57 -29.23 14.42
C ILE A 441 -5.69 -30.72 14.78
N GLU A 442 -4.87 -31.21 15.72
CA GLU A 442 -4.94 -32.59 16.19
C GLU A 442 -6.30 -32.93 16.79
N ILE A 443 -6.84 -32.06 17.66
CA ILE A 443 -8.16 -32.25 18.27
C ILE A 443 -9.26 -32.25 17.20
N LEU A 444 -9.20 -31.35 16.22
CA LEU A 444 -10.14 -31.32 15.10
C LEU A 444 -10.09 -32.61 14.27
N ALA A 445 -8.89 -33.15 14.02
CA ALA A 445 -8.74 -34.44 13.33
C ALA A 445 -9.39 -35.59 14.11
N ILE A 446 -9.19 -35.67 15.44
CA ILE A 446 -9.85 -36.65 16.31
C ILE A 446 -11.38 -36.56 16.21
N VAL A 447 -11.93 -35.34 16.23
CA VAL A 447 -13.38 -35.12 16.13
C VAL A 447 -13.91 -35.51 14.75
N ASN A 448 -13.17 -35.22 13.67
CA ASN A 448 -13.53 -35.65 12.32
C ASN A 448 -13.55 -37.18 12.22
N ASP A 449 -12.55 -37.86 12.78
CA ASP A 449 -12.51 -39.34 12.80
C ASP A 449 -13.73 -39.92 13.52
N ILE A 450 -14.11 -39.35 14.67
CA ILE A 450 -15.33 -39.74 15.41
C ILE A 450 -16.59 -39.50 14.58
N GLU A 451 -16.65 -38.40 13.83
CA GLU A 451 -17.79 -38.07 12.96
C GLU A 451 -17.91 -39.03 11.77
N THR A 452 -16.79 -39.52 11.20
CA THR A 452 -16.82 -40.52 10.11
C THR A 452 -17.49 -41.82 10.54
N ALA A 453 -17.42 -42.17 11.83
CA ALA A 453 -18.13 -43.30 12.44
C ALA A 453 -19.65 -43.06 12.60
N LYS A 454 -20.17 -41.94 12.10
CA LYS A 454 -21.57 -41.48 12.22
C LYS A 454 -22.02 -41.22 13.66
N ILE A 455 -21.08 -40.88 14.54
CA ILE A 455 -21.39 -40.32 15.87
C ILE A 455 -21.71 -38.83 15.70
N ARG A 456 -22.79 -38.35 16.33
CA ARG A 456 -23.31 -36.98 16.15
C ARG A 456 -22.48 -35.94 16.92
N VAL A 457 -21.37 -35.50 16.32
CA VAL A 457 -20.39 -34.58 16.93
C VAL A 457 -20.18 -33.27 16.16
N GLY A 458 -21.00 -33.00 15.14
CA GLY A 458 -20.86 -31.80 14.29
C GLY A 458 -20.91 -30.47 15.08
N TRP A 459 -21.58 -30.44 16.23
CA TRP A 459 -21.58 -29.28 17.13
C TRP A 459 -20.19 -28.96 17.70
N LEU A 460 -19.38 -29.99 17.97
CA LEU A 460 -18.02 -29.83 18.50
C LEU A 460 -17.06 -29.45 17.39
N ARG A 461 -17.22 -30.04 16.20
CA ARG A 461 -16.45 -29.70 15.01
C ARG A 461 -16.58 -28.21 14.68
N SER A 462 -17.80 -27.67 14.62
CA SER A 462 -18.01 -26.24 14.34
C SER A 462 -17.36 -25.32 15.37
N VAL A 463 -17.42 -25.66 16.66
CA VAL A 463 -16.73 -24.90 17.71
C VAL A 463 -15.22 -24.97 17.56
N LEU A 464 -14.67 -26.13 17.20
CA LEU A 464 -13.23 -26.31 16.96
C LEU A 464 -12.72 -25.56 15.73
N GLU A 465 -13.52 -25.48 14.66
CA GLU A 465 -13.21 -24.66 13.48
C GLU A 465 -13.11 -23.17 13.86
N GLU A 466 -14.04 -22.67 14.68
CA GLU A 466 -13.99 -21.30 15.21
C GLU A 466 -12.78 -21.07 16.13
N VAL A 467 -12.48 -22.02 17.02
CA VAL A 467 -11.32 -21.95 17.92
C VAL A 467 -10.02 -21.97 17.13
N LEU A 468 -9.90 -22.83 16.13
CA LEU A 468 -8.73 -22.90 15.25
C LEU A 468 -8.50 -21.56 14.55
N GLU A 469 -9.56 -20.97 13.99
CA GLU A 469 -9.46 -19.66 13.37
C GLU A 469 -9.08 -18.57 14.39
N ALA A 470 -9.61 -18.62 15.61
CA ALA A 470 -9.25 -17.69 16.68
C ALA A 470 -7.78 -17.83 17.13
N THR A 471 -7.23 -19.05 17.18
CA THR A 471 -5.81 -19.27 17.55
C THR A 471 -4.84 -18.60 16.58
N LYS A 472 -5.16 -18.57 15.27
CA LYS A 472 -4.32 -17.92 14.25
C LYS A 472 -4.20 -16.40 14.43
N TYR A 473 -5.23 -15.76 14.97
CA TYR A 473 -5.24 -14.30 15.15
C TYR A 473 -4.90 -13.84 16.56
N PHE A 474 -4.83 -14.75 17.55
CA PHE A 474 -4.64 -14.38 18.95
C PHE A 474 -3.32 -13.63 19.20
N ASP A 475 -2.20 -14.20 18.76
CA ASP A 475 -0.87 -13.58 18.93
C ASP A 475 -0.76 -12.27 18.14
N ARG A 476 -1.33 -12.24 16.92
CA ARG A 476 -1.38 -11.03 16.09
C ARG A 476 -2.19 -9.93 16.76
N ARG A 477 -3.30 -10.24 17.42
CA ARG A 477 -4.12 -9.27 18.16
C ARG A 477 -3.35 -8.68 19.34
N GLU A 478 -2.66 -9.50 20.14
CA GLU A 478 -1.82 -9.02 21.26
C GLU A 478 -0.72 -8.07 20.77
N MET A 479 -0.03 -8.44 19.69
CA MET A 479 0.99 -7.59 19.06
C MET A 479 0.41 -6.25 18.59
N VAL A 480 -0.71 -6.26 17.85
CA VAL A 480 -1.38 -5.04 17.38
C VAL A 480 -1.85 -4.16 18.54
N VAL A 481 -2.29 -4.75 19.66
CA VAL A 481 -2.66 -3.98 20.87
C VAL A 481 -1.44 -3.29 21.49
N LEU A 482 -0.28 -3.95 21.53
CA LEU A 482 0.96 -3.35 22.03
C LEU A 482 1.46 -2.24 21.08
N GLU A 483 1.46 -2.49 19.78
CA GLU A 483 1.81 -1.51 18.76
C GLU A 483 0.90 -0.28 18.82
N LYS A 484 -0.41 -0.49 18.99
CA LYS A 484 -1.38 0.60 19.17
C LYS A 484 -1.03 1.46 20.40
N LYS A 485 -0.72 0.85 21.54
CA LYS A 485 -0.33 1.60 22.75
C LYS A 485 0.95 2.40 22.53
N ALA A 486 1.95 1.83 21.87
CA ALA A 486 3.19 2.52 21.53
C ALA A 486 2.96 3.69 20.56
N CYS A 487 2.08 3.50 19.57
CA CYS A 487 1.67 4.53 18.63
C CYS A 487 0.91 5.67 19.33
N GLU A 488 -0.03 5.36 20.22
CA GLU A 488 -0.77 6.35 21.02
C GLU A 488 0.16 7.20 21.90
N HIS A 489 1.15 6.57 22.53
CA HIS A 489 2.16 7.28 23.31
C HIS A 489 3.03 8.20 22.42
N SER A 490 3.48 7.69 21.27
CA SER A 490 4.27 8.48 20.31
C SER A 490 3.46 9.65 19.74
N LEU A 491 2.17 9.45 19.48
CA LEU A 491 1.26 10.50 19.03
C LEU A 491 1.09 11.60 20.08
N LEU A 492 1.02 11.24 21.37
CA LEU A 492 0.95 12.21 22.46
C LEU A 492 2.20 13.08 22.52
N LEU A 493 3.39 12.47 22.42
CA LEU A 493 4.66 13.19 22.37
C LEU A 493 4.74 14.12 21.16
N ALA A 494 4.38 13.61 19.97
CA ALA A 494 4.37 14.41 18.75
C ALA A 494 3.40 15.59 18.82
N LYS A 495 2.23 15.43 19.46
CA LYS A 495 1.30 16.54 19.71
C LYS A 495 1.91 17.61 20.62
N GLN A 496 2.57 17.20 21.71
CA GLN A 496 3.25 18.14 22.61
C GLN A 496 4.36 18.91 21.88
N GLU A 497 5.15 18.23 21.06
CA GLU A 497 6.20 18.88 20.25
C GLU A 497 5.62 19.83 19.19
N MET A 498 4.50 19.44 18.56
CA MET A 498 3.77 20.30 17.63
C MET A 498 3.24 21.56 18.31
N GLU A 499 2.67 21.46 19.52
CA GLU A 499 2.22 22.63 20.29
C GLU A 499 3.37 23.59 20.62
N VAL A 500 4.53 23.07 21.00
CA VAL A 500 5.74 23.89 21.21
C VAL A 500 6.15 24.58 19.91
N SER A 501 6.11 23.86 18.78
CA SER A 501 6.47 24.40 17.47
C SER A 501 5.49 25.48 16.99
N LEU A 502 4.19 25.33 17.26
CA LEU A 502 3.17 26.33 16.94
C LEU A 502 3.38 27.63 17.73
N LYS A 503 3.77 27.53 19.02
CA LYS A 503 4.11 28.72 19.82
C LYS A 503 5.32 29.46 19.24
N LYS A 504 6.36 28.73 18.84
CA LYS A 504 7.54 29.31 18.17
C LYS A 504 7.18 29.94 16.82
N LEU A 505 6.29 29.32 16.06
CA LEU A 505 5.84 29.86 14.78
C LEU A 505 5.12 31.20 14.98
N ALA A 506 4.23 31.31 15.98
CA ALA A 506 3.54 32.56 16.30
C ALA A 506 4.52 33.68 16.69
N GLU A 507 5.57 33.36 17.43
CA GLU A 507 6.66 34.32 17.73
C GLU A 507 7.38 34.79 16.46
N LYS A 508 7.70 33.87 15.54
CA LYS A 508 8.34 34.21 14.26
C LYS A 508 7.44 35.01 13.33
N GLU A 509 6.14 34.75 13.29
CA GLU A 509 5.19 35.57 12.54
C GLU A 509 5.13 37.00 13.08
N LYS A 510 5.19 37.17 14.42
CA LYS A 510 5.26 38.49 15.04
C LYS A 510 6.55 39.23 14.65
N GLU A 511 7.72 38.59 14.77
CA GLU A 511 9.00 39.16 14.34
C GLU A 511 8.99 39.56 12.85
N MET A 512 8.40 38.72 12.00
CA MET A 512 8.28 38.98 10.56
C MET A 512 7.40 40.19 10.26
N ASN A 513 6.27 40.34 10.98
CA ASN A 513 5.40 41.50 10.82
C ASN A 513 6.10 42.80 11.23
N GLU A 514 6.82 42.80 12.37
CA GLU A 514 7.63 43.94 12.80
C GLU A 514 8.73 44.29 11.77
N PHE A 515 9.37 43.28 11.18
CA PHE A 515 10.34 43.50 10.10
C PHE A 515 9.69 44.10 8.84
N ARG A 516 8.49 43.61 8.48
CA ARG A 516 7.73 44.11 7.32
C ARG A 516 7.35 45.58 7.48
N GLU A 517 6.97 46.01 8.68
CA GLU A 517 6.69 47.41 8.99
C GLU A 517 7.94 48.29 8.79
N ARG A 518 9.10 47.88 9.32
CA ARG A 518 10.38 48.60 9.12
C ARG A 518 10.77 48.69 7.64
N MET A 519 10.51 47.64 6.88
CA MET A 519 10.75 47.63 5.43
C MET A 519 9.85 48.59 4.68
N MET A 520 8.57 48.68 5.03
CA MET A 520 7.65 49.65 4.44
C MET A 520 8.08 51.09 4.73
N GLU A 521 8.50 51.38 5.96
CA GLU A 521 9.01 52.71 6.34
C GLU A 521 10.27 53.09 5.53
N THR A 522 11.20 52.15 5.38
CA THR A 522 12.44 52.37 4.62
C THR A 522 12.16 52.57 3.14
N THR A 523 11.22 51.81 2.57
CA THR A 523 10.77 51.95 1.19
C THR A 523 10.14 53.32 0.94
N GLY A 524 9.32 53.81 1.88
CA GLY A 524 8.75 55.16 1.83
C GLY A 524 9.83 56.26 1.85
N LYS A 525 10.83 56.12 2.73
CA LYS A 525 11.98 57.05 2.78
C LYS A 525 12.77 57.06 1.47
N LEU A 526 13.01 55.90 0.88
CA LEU A 526 13.71 55.77 -0.39
C LEU A 526 12.96 56.48 -1.53
N GLY A 527 11.66 56.26 -1.66
CA GLY A 527 10.84 56.93 -2.67
C GLY A 527 10.85 58.46 -2.55
N SER A 528 10.84 58.99 -1.32
CA SER A 528 10.97 60.44 -1.06
C SER A 528 12.33 60.98 -1.54
N LEU A 529 13.41 60.25 -1.26
CA LEU A 529 14.76 60.61 -1.71
C LEU A 529 14.90 60.56 -3.24
N GLU A 530 14.33 59.55 -3.90
CA GLU A 530 14.31 59.45 -5.36
C GLU A 530 13.56 60.60 -6.03
N MET A 531 12.42 61.00 -5.45
CA MET A 531 11.66 62.15 -5.94
C MET A 531 12.45 63.45 -5.77
N LYS A 532 13.13 63.62 -4.63
CA LYS A 532 14.03 64.75 -4.38
C LYS A 532 15.21 64.78 -5.35
N ARG A 533 15.86 63.64 -5.61
CA ARG A 533 16.93 63.50 -6.61
C ARG A 533 16.44 63.94 -7.99
N THR A 534 15.31 63.42 -8.42
CA THR A 534 14.72 63.76 -9.74
C THR A 534 14.40 65.25 -9.87
N CYS A 535 13.93 65.89 -8.80
CA CYS A 535 13.68 67.33 -8.77
C CYS A 535 14.99 68.13 -8.88
N LEU A 536 16.04 67.72 -8.15
CA LEU A 536 17.37 68.32 -8.22
C LEU A 536 17.99 68.17 -9.61
N ASP A 537 17.88 66.99 -10.24
CA ASP A 537 18.39 66.74 -11.59
C ASP A 537 17.74 67.69 -12.61
N LYS A 538 16.41 67.83 -12.58
CA LYS A 538 15.68 68.78 -13.45
C LYS A 538 16.14 70.22 -13.24
N ARG A 539 16.34 70.61 -11.98
CA ARG A 539 16.81 71.95 -11.62
C ARG A 539 18.27 72.18 -12.05
N LEU A 540 19.12 71.16 -11.97
CA LEU A 540 20.50 71.21 -12.42
C LEU A 540 20.59 71.33 -13.94
N VAL A 541 19.79 70.57 -14.70
CA VAL A 541 19.67 70.72 -16.16
C VAL A 541 19.22 72.12 -16.54
N PHE A 542 18.22 72.68 -15.85
CA PHE A 542 17.78 74.06 -16.07
C PHE A 542 18.92 75.07 -15.83
N LEU A 543 19.60 74.99 -14.67
CA LEU A 543 20.72 75.87 -14.34
C LEU A 543 21.85 75.75 -15.36
N ARG A 544 22.21 74.52 -15.74
CA ARG A 544 23.19 74.23 -16.78
C ARG A 544 22.84 74.92 -18.10
N SER A 545 21.58 74.83 -18.54
CA SER A 545 21.10 75.50 -19.77
C SER A 545 21.19 77.04 -19.74
N LYS A 546 21.23 77.63 -18.54
CA LYS A 546 21.37 79.08 -18.35
C LYS A 546 22.83 79.52 -18.24
N VAL A 547 23.70 78.69 -17.66
CA VAL A 547 25.11 79.01 -17.40
C VAL A 547 26.02 78.61 -18.57
N GLU A 548 25.81 77.44 -19.19
CA GLU A 548 26.66 76.95 -20.29
C GLU A 548 26.64 77.87 -21.51
N LYS A 549 25.57 78.66 -21.71
CA LYS A 549 25.51 79.70 -22.76
C LYS A 549 26.53 80.83 -22.59
N PHE A 550 27.14 80.93 -21.41
CA PHE A 550 28.13 81.95 -21.06
C PHE A 550 29.46 81.33 -20.60
N GLN A 551 29.56 79.99 -20.63
CA GLN A 551 30.78 79.29 -20.29
C GLN A 551 31.63 79.23 -21.56
N ASP A 552 32.83 79.82 -21.50
CA ASP A 552 33.82 79.93 -22.59
C ASP A 552 33.51 80.92 -23.73
N GLN A 553 32.47 81.76 -23.61
CA GLN A 553 32.28 82.91 -24.50
C GLN A 553 32.49 84.23 -23.75
N SER A 554 33.31 85.12 -24.32
CA SER A 554 33.31 86.53 -23.96
C SER A 554 31.88 87.06 -24.11
N VAL A 555 31.27 87.51 -23.01
CA VAL A 555 29.92 88.12 -23.00
C VAL A 555 29.91 89.51 -23.71
N PHE A 556 30.99 89.85 -24.42
CA PHE A 556 31.37 91.19 -24.88
C PHE A 556 31.76 91.25 -26.36
N ASN A 557 31.37 90.28 -27.21
CA ASN A 557 31.75 90.30 -28.64
C ASN A 557 30.74 90.98 -29.59
N ASP A 558 29.55 91.39 -29.12
CA ASP A 558 28.49 92.00 -29.97
C ASP A 558 28.12 93.45 -29.59
N ILE A 559 28.93 94.16 -28.80
CA ILE A 559 28.66 95.58 -28.43
C ILE A 559 29.88 96.50 -28.65
N LEU A 560 30.62 96.33 -29.75
CA LEU A 560 31.48 97.39 -30.28
C LEU A 560 31.47 97.39 -31.80
#